data_AF-A0A0C1DA63-F1
#
_entry.id   AF-A0A0C1DA63-F1
#
_cell.length_a   1.000
_cell.length_b   1.000
_cell.length_c   1.000
_cell.angle_alpha   90.00
_cell.angle_beta   90.00
_cell.angle_gamma   90.00
#
_symmetry.space_group_name_H-M   'P 1'
#
loop_
_entity.id
_entity.type
_entity.pdbx_description
1 polymer ?
#
loop_
_entity_poly.entity_id
_entity_poly.type
_entity_poly.pdbx_seq_one_letter_code
_entity_poly.pdbx_strand_id
1 'polypeptide(L)' 'MRKVFAVICTIITLFAIKEAVYVFTSTEPDMVKQREIMIVIALSICIPLIILTLWLWSPRKKNNGQ' A
#
# COMPACT_ATOMS: atom_id res chain seq x y z
N MET A 1 -19.74 7.89 1.93
CA MET A 1 -19.07 6.64 2.36
C MET A 1 -17.80 6.33 1.57
N ARG A 2 -17.83 6.06 0.24
CA ARG A 2 -16.65 5.61 -0.52
C ARG A 2 -15.43 6.57 -0.46
N LYS A 3 -15.66 7.89 -0.43
CA LYS A 3 -14.59 8.90 -0.25
C LYS A 3 -13.89 8.82 1.12
N VAL A 4 -14.62 8.52 2.20
CA VAL A 4 -14.02 8.39 3.54
C VAL A 4 -13.16 7.14 3.62
N PHE A 5 -13.65 6.02 3.09
CA PHE A 5 -12.84 4.80 2.93
C PHE A 5 -11.61 5.05 2.06
N ALA A 6 -11.74 5.85 0.99
CA ALA A 6 -10.62 6.24 0.13
C ALA A 6 -9.55 6.98 0.92
N VAL A 7 -9.93 7.99 1.70
CA VAL A 7 -9.00 8.75 2.54
C VAL A 7 -8.29 7.85 3.54
N ILE A 8 -9.03 7.01 4.28
CA ILE A 8 -8.43 6.09 5.27
C ILE A 8 -7.47 5.11 4.60
N CYS A 9 -7.86 4.52 3.48
CA CYS A 9 -7.02 3.59 2.74
C CYS A 9 -5.75 4.27 2.22
N THR A 10 -5.85 5.53 1.78
CA THR A 10 -4.68 6.32 1.35
C THR A 10 -3.70 6.56 2.51
N ILE A 11 -4.20 6.87 3.72
CA ILE A 11 -3.36 7.05 4.92
C ILE A 11 -2.64 5.75 5.28
N ILE A 12 -3.35 4.62 5.27
CA ILE A 12 -2.76 3.30 5.54
C ILE A 12 -1.69 2.97 4.49
N THR A 13 -1.96 3.23 3.22
CA THR A 13 -1.00 3.02 2.13
C THR A 13 0.26 3.86 2.30
N LEU A 14 0.14 5.13 2.71
CA LEU A 14 1.29 5.99 3.01
C LEU A 14 2.12 5.44 4.18
N PHE A 15 1.47 4.94 5.22
CA PHE A 15 2.16 4.31 6.35
C PHE A 15 2.90 3.04 5.92
N ALA A 16 2.25 2.19 5.12
CA ALA A 16 2.86 0.98 4.57
C ALA A 16 4.08 1.30 3.69
N ILE A 17 4.00 2.35 2.86
CA ILE A 17 5.15 2.81 2.05
C ILE A 17 6.30 3.28 2.93
N LYS A 18 6.02 4.06 3.99
CA LYS A 18 7.06 4.50 4.94
C LYS A 18 7.78 3.31 5.58
N GLU A 19 7.03 2.33 6.06
CA GLU A 19 7.60 1.12 6.67
C GLU A 19 8.37 0.28 5.63
N ALA A 20 7.87 0.18 4.40
CA ALA A 20 8.60 -0.46 3.31
C ALA A 20 9.95 0.24 3.05
N VAL A 21 9.97 1.57 2.95
CA VAL A 21 11.21 2.35 2.78
C VAL A 21 12.17 2.10 3.93
N TYR A 22 11.69 2.06 5.17
CA TYR A 22 12.51 1.73 6.34
C TYR A 22 13.11 0.33 6.23
N VAL A 23 12.34 -0.69 5.83
CA VAL A 23 12.84 -2.05 5.57
C VAL A 23 13.90 -2.06 4.47
N PHE A 24 13.76 -1.25 3.42
CA PHE A 24 14.74 -1.16 2.34
C PHE A 24 16.03 -0.44 2.74
N THR A 25 15.97 0.58 3.60
CA THR A 25 17.13 1.42 3.97
C THR A 25 17.81 1.02 5.28
N SER A 26 17.14 0.21 6.11
CA SER A 26 17.70 -0.24 7.39
C SER A 26 18.96 -1.08 7.19
N THR A 27 20.00 -0.73 7.94
CA THR A 27 21.31 -1.42 7.95
C THR A 27 21.50 -2.28 9.19
N GLU A 28 20.44 -2.43 10.00
CA GLU A 28 20.40 -3.25 11.21
C GLU A 28 20.80 -4.71 10.90
N PRO A 29 21.75 -5.30 11.63
CA PRO A 29 22.36 -6.59 11.28
C PRO A 29 21.35 -7.76 11.26
N ASP A 30 20.29 -7.70 12.07
CA ASP A 30 19.21 -8.69 12.06
C ASP A 30 18.23 -8.50 10.89
N MET A 31 18.04 -7.25 10.44
CA MET A 31 17.22 -6.93 9.25
C MET A 31 17.96 -7.29 7.96
N VAL A 32 19.28 -7.16 7.91
CA VAL A 32 20.09 -7.52 6.73
C VAL A 32 20.02 -9.03 6.45
N LYS A 33 20.04 -9.87 7.49
CA LYS A 33 19.96 -11.34 7.35
C LYS A 33 18.64 -11.84 6.76
N GLN A 34 17.54 -11.14 7.04
CA GLN A 34 16.20 -11.51 6.58
C GLN A 34 15.61 -10.51 5.58
N ARG A 35 16.47 -9.66 5.00
CA ARG A 35 16.08 -8.53 4.17
C ARG A 35 15.18 -8.94 3.01
N GLU A 36 15.50 -10.04 2.33
CA GLU A 36 14.68 -10.55 1.22
C GLU A 36 13.27 -10.90 1.68
N ILE A 37 13.13 -11.59 2.82
CA ILE A 37 11.83 -11.99 3.38
C ILE A 37 11.04 -10.75 3.78
N MET A 38 11.68 -9.79 4.46
CA MET A 38 11.01 -8.56 4.89
C MET A 38 10.57 -7.70 3.70
N ILE A 39 11.37 -7.63 2.64
CA ILE A 39 11.02 -6.95 1.39
C ILE A 39 9.80 -7.61 0.74
N VAL A 40 9.77 -8.95 0.65
CA VAL A 40 8.64 -9.68 0.08
C VAL A 40 7.37 -9.43 0.89
N ILE A 41 7.44 -9.43 2.22
CA ILE A 41 6.29 -9.13 3.09
C ILE A 41 5.82 -7.68 2.87
N ALA A 42 6.74 -6.72 2.89
CA ALA A 42 6.43 -5.31 2.71
C ALA A 42 5.76 -5.05 1.35
N LEU A 43 6.28 -5.64 0.27
CA LEU A 43 5.71 -5.54 -1.07
C LEU A 43 4.37 -6.28 -1.18
N SER A 44 4.24 -7.46 -0.58
CA SER A 44 3.01 -8.24 -0.58
C SER A 44 1.84 -7.49 0.08
N ILE A 45 2.12 -6.62 1.04
CA ILE A 45 1.12 -5.75 1.67
C ILE A 45 0.93 -4.44 0.89
N CYS A 46 2.01 -3.81 0.43
CA CYS A 46 1.94 -2.53 -0.29
C CYS A 46 1.21 -2.63 -1.63
N ILE A 47 1.50 -3.65 -2.43
CA ILE A 47 0.91 -3.82 -3.78
C ILE A 47 -0.63 -3.87 -3.74
N PRO A 48 -1.28 -4.75 -2.95
CA PRO A 48 -2.73 -4.78 -2.89
C PRO A 48 -3.32 -3.50 -2.30
N LEU A 49 -2.66 -2.86 -1.33
CA LEU A 49 -3.10 -1.57 -0.78
C LEU A 49 -3.09 -0.46 -1.83
N ILE A 50 -2.05 -0.39 -2.66
CA ILE A 50 -1.95 0.59 -3.76
C ILE A 50 -3.07 0.35 -4.78
N ILE A 51 -3.28 -0.91 -5.19
CA ILE A 51 -4.37 -1.29 -6.11
C ILE A 51 -5.72 -0.92 -5.52
N LEU A 52 -5.96 -1.23 -4.24
CA LEU A 52 -7.21 -0.92 -3.55
C LEU A 52 -7.43 0.58 -3.44
N THR A 53 -6.39 1.35 -3.11
CA THR A 53 -6.44 2.82 -3.03
C THR A 53 -6.78 3.43 -4.39
N LEU A 54 -6.10 3.00 -5.46
CA LEU A 54 -6.37 3.41 -6.83
C LEU A 54 -7.79 3.04 -7.29
N TRP A 55 -8.23 1.82 -6.98
CA TRP A 55 -9.58 1.36 -7.32
C TRP A 55 -10.66 2.16 -6.59
N LEU A 56 -10.39 2.56 -5.35
CA LEU A 56 -11.32 3.32 -4.52
C LEU A 56 -11.40 4.79 -4.94
N TRP A 57 -10.29 5.35 -5.46
CA TRP A 57 -10.22 6.64 -6.12
C TRP A 57 -10.72 6.63 -7.58
N SER A 58 -10.75 5.45 -8.22
CA SER A 58 -11.17 5.33 -9.60
C SER A 58 -12.60 5.84 -9.76
N PRO A 59 -12.84 6.79 -10.68
CA PRO A 59 -14.17 7.30 -10.93
C PRO A 59 -15.04 6.14 -11.41
N ARG A 60 -16.09 5.82 -10.66
CA ARG A 60 -17.09 4.84 -11.10
C ARG A 60 -17.65 5.36 -12.42
N LYS A 61 -17.24 4.76 -13.54
CA LYS A 61 -17.78 5.07 -14.86
C LYS A 61 -19.29 4.93 -14.75
N LYS A 62 -20.01 6.05 -14.82
CA LYS A 62 -21.46 6.06 -14.78
C LYS A 62 -21.89 5.34 -16.05
N ASN A 63 -22.31 4.09 -15.96
CA ASN A 63 -23.15 3.50 -17.00
C ASN A 63 -24.48 4.24 -16.95
N ASN A 64 -24.52 5.43 -17.57
CA ASN A 64 -25.74 5.94 -18.15
C ASN A 64 -26.03 5.03 -19.34
N GLY A 65 -26.92 4.06 -19.13
CA GLY A 65 -27.36 3.12 -20.15
C GLY A 65 -28.65 2.46 -19.70
N GLN A 66 -29.63 3.29 -19.34
CA GLN A 66 -31.00 3.11 -19.80
C GLN A 66 -31.13 3.93 -21.08
#